data_AF-A0A183M0B1-F1
#
_entry.id   AF-A0A183M0B1-F1
#
_cell.length_a   1.000
_cell.length_b   1.000
_cell.length_c   1.000
_cell.angle_alpha   90.00
_cell.angle_beta   90.00
_cell.angle_gamma   90.00
#
_symmetry.space_group_name_H-M   'P 1'
#
loop_
_entity.id
_entity.type
_entity.pdbx_description
1 polymer ?
#
loop_
_entity_poly.entity_id
_entity_poly.type
_entity_poly.pdbx_seq_one_letter_code
_entity_poly.pdbx_strand_id
1 'polypeptide(L)'
;DIDNVITRAISSNVHGAIVLTENRNDFSKIFELKKRYPDWINICLGIHPVQDLKHIRDIILQHKYEIVGIGEIGLDFTPTICSTSELQDLQKSIFTIQIQLAKQLNLPVFYPSSFLVVVVAVVVVVAVVVVVTAVVVVVGGGGDGEID
;
A
#
# COMPACT_ATOMS: atom_id res chain seq x y z
N ASP A 1 6.61 -7.03 -17.95
CA ASP A 1 5.39 -6.37 -18.41
C ASP A 1 4.29 -6.60 -17.38
N ILE A 2 3.70 -5.53 -16.85
CA ILE A 2 2.71 -5.57 -15.75
C ILE A 2 1.38 -6.16 -16.21
N ASP A 3 1.01 -5.97 -17.47
CA ASP A 3 -0.28 -6.43 -18.00
C ASP A 3 -0.30 -7.96 -18.08
N ASN A 4 0.83 -8.57 -18.42
CA ASN A 4 1.02 -10.02 -18.37
C ASN A 4 0.98 -10.57 -16.94
N VAL A 5 1.47 -9.83 -15.94
CA VAL A 5 1.40 -10.25 -14.53
C VAL A 5 -0.05 -10.24 -14.06
N ILE A 6 -0.78 -9.16 -14.33
CA ILE A 6 -2.20 -9.03 -13.95
C ILE A 6 -3.04 -10.09 -14.63
N THR A 7 -2.83 -10.34 -15.93
CA THR A 7 -3.56 -11.37 -16.67
C THR A 7 -3.35 -12.75 -16.04
N ARG A 8 -2.11 -13.12 -15.72
CA ARG A 8 -1.84 -14.39 -15.03
C ARG A 8 -2.48 -14.46 -13.65
N ALA A 9 -2.47 -13.37 -12.90
CA ALA A 9 -3.08 -13.31 -11.57
C ALA A 9 -4.60 -13.53 -11.65
N ILE A 10 -5.28 -12.86 -12.58
CA ILE A 10 -6.70 -13.05 -12.85
C ILE A 10 -6.99 -14.51 -13.23
N SER A 11 -6.21 -15.09 -14.16
CA SER A 11 -6.36 -16.51 -14.54
C SER A 11 -6.07 -17.49 -13.40
N SER A 12 -5.40 -17.04 -12.34
CA SER A 12 -5.09 -17.82 -11.13
C SER A 12 -6.05 -17.51 -9.98
N ASN A 13 -7.20 -16.91 -10.28
CA ASN A 13 -8.26 -16.59 -9.31
C ASN A 13 -7.86 -15.54 -8.24
N VAL A 14 -6.93 -14.65 -8.59
CA VAL A 14 -6.64 -13.43 -7.81
C VAL A 14 -7.69 -12.38 -8.15
N HIS A 15 -8.36 -11.84 -7.13
CA HIS A 15 -9.51 -10.94 -7.33
C HIS A 15 -9.14 -9.46 -7.26
N GLY A 16 -7.95 -9.14 -6.77
CA GLY A 16 -7.44 -7.77 -6.78
C GLY A 16 -6.04 -7.68 -6.19
N ALA A 17 -5.46 -6.50 -6.36
CA ALA A 17 -4.20 -6.13 -5.76
C ALA A 17 -4.35 -4.84 -4.96
N ILE A 18 -3.75 -4.82 -3.77
CA ILE A 18 -3.49 -3.59 -3.03
C ILE A 18 -2.09 -3.12 -3.44
N VAL A 19 -2.03 -1.93 -4.03
CA VAL A 19 -0.79 -1.29 -4.48
C VAL A 19 -0.45 -0.18 -3.51
N LEU A 20 0.71 -0.30 -2.87
CA LEU A 20 1.23 0.67 -1.92
C LEU A 20 2.21 1.62 -2.60
N THR A 21 2.29 2.86 -2.12
CA THR A 21 3.35 3.79 -2.50
C THR A 21 4.06 4.33 -1.27
N GLU A 22 5.36 4.58 -1.41
CA GLU A 22 6.14 5.36 -0.45
C GLU A 22 6.79 6.59 -1.11
N ASN A 23 6.65 6.73 -2.43
CA ASN A 23 7.25 7.81 -3.18
C ASN A 23 6.20 8.54 -4.01
N ARG A 24 6.19 9.87 -3.88
CA ARG A 24 5.29 10.75 -4.63
C ARG A 24 5.42 10.57 -6.13
N ASN A 25 6.63 10.28 -6.63
CA ASN A 25 6.90 10.11 -8.06
C ASN A 25 6.20 8.89 -8.66
N ASP A 26 5.73 7.96 -7.83
CA ASP A 26 5.00 6.78 -8.31
C ASP A 26 3.49 7.01 -8.41
N PHE A 27 2.98 8.15 -7.92
CA PHE A 27 1.54 8.41 -7.85
C PHE A 27 0.91 8.42 -9.25
N SER A 28 1.53 9.09 -10.23
CA SER A 28 1.00 9.10 -11.60
C SER A 28 0.88 7.69 -12.19
N LYS A 29 1.90 6.85 -11.99
CA LYS A 29 1.94 5.47 -12.51
C LYS A 29 0.84 4.60 -11.91
N ILE A 30 0.61 4.72 -10.60
CA ILE A 30 -0.43 3.90 -9.94
C ILE A 30 -1.84 4.35 -10.32
N PHE A 31 -2.07 5.64 -10.55
CA PHE A 31 -3.37 6.14 -11.01
C PHE A 31 -3.63 5.75 -12.47
N GLU A 32 -2.60 5.76 -13.32
CA GLU A 32 -2.69 5.18 -14.66
C GLU A 32 -3.00 3.69 -14.61
N LEU A 33 -2.38 2.95 -13.68
CA LEU A 33 -2.67 1.53 -13.48
C LEU A 33 -4.11 1.29 -13.01
N LYS A 34 -4.61 2.07 -12.05
CA LYS A 34 -6.01 2.05 -11.60
C LYS A 34 -6.98 2.37 -12.73
N LYS A 35 -6.65 3.33 -13.60
CA LYS A 35 -7.48 3.65 -14.76
C LYS A 35 -7.59 2.47 -15.74
N ARG A 36 -6.51 1.71 -15.92
CA ARG A 36 -6.49 0.52 -16.80
C ARG A 36 -7.21 -0.68 -16.18
N TYR A 37 -7.18 -0.81 -14.86
CA TYR A 37 -7.77 -1.95 -14.12
C TYR A 37 -8.61 -1.45 -12.92
N PRO A 38 -9.73 -0.75 -13.17
CA PRO A 38 -10.46 0.00 -12.14
C PRO A 38 -11.00 -0.86 -11.01
N ASP A 39 -11.47 -2.08 -11.29
CA ASP A 39 -12.07 -2.94 -10.27
C ASP A 39 -11.04 -3.84 -9.56
N TRP A 40 -9.86 -4.01 -10.16
CA TRP A 40 -8.85 -4.97 -9.68
C TRP A 40 -7.74 -4.28 -8.87
N ILE A 41 -7.37 -3.06 -9.22
CA ILE A 41 -6.30 -2.30 -8.54
C ILE A 41 -6.91 -1.46 -7.43
N ASN A 42 -6.36 -1.57 -6.23
CA ASN A 42 -6.75 -0.79 -5.07
C ASN A 42 -5.53 -0.02 -4.54
N ILE A 43 -5.63 1.30 -4.49
CA ILE A 43 -4.49 2.16 -4.17
C ILE A 43 -4.45 2.43 -2.67
N CYS A 44 -3.26 2.30 -2.08
CA CYS A 44 -2.93 2.99 -0.84
C CYS A 44 -1.83 4.00 -1.11
N LEU A 45 -1.96 5.18 -0.52
CA LEU A 45 -0.94 6.22 -0.64
C LEU A 45 -0.17 6.36 0.67
N GLY A 46 1.15 6.30 0.57
CA GLY A 46 2.08 6.62 1.62
C GLY A 46 3.20 7.50 1.07
N ILE A 47 3.83 8.27 1.93
CA ILE A 47 5.07 8.96 1.60
C ILE A 47 6.11 8.62 2.66
N HIS A 48 7.27 8.17 2.18
CA HIS A 48 8.42 7.89 3.01
C HIS A 48 8.86 9.17 3.72
N PRO A 49 9.19 9.12 5.02
CA PRO A 49 9.41 10.33 5.79
C PRO A 49 10.58 11.22 5.35
N VAL A 50 11.44 10.72 4.45
CA VAL A 50 12.60 11.47 3.94
C VAL A 50 12.25 12.36 2.73
N GLN A 51 11.07 12.19 2.11
CA GLN A 51 10.81 12.74 0.77
C GLN A 51 10.07 14.09 0.71
N ASP A 52 8.94 14.25 1.41
CA ASP A 52 8.12 15.48 1.26
C ASP A 52 7.28 15.76 2.51
N LEU A 53 7.73 16.76 3.27
CA LEU A 53 7.12 17.19 4.53
C LEU A 53 5.91 18.10 4.35
N LYS A 54 5.93 18.94 3.32
CA LYS A 54 5.13 20.16 3.31
C LYS A 54 3.72 19.93 2.76
N HIS A 55 3.53 18.87 1.98
CA HIS A 55 2.28 18.66 1.24
C HIS A 55 1.67 17.27 1.41
N ILE A 56 2.23 16.42 2.28
CA ILE A 56 1.72 15.04 2.45
C ILE A 56 0.24 14.99 2.78
N ARG A 57 -0.21 15.90 3.65
CA ARG A 57 -1.61 16.05 4.03
C ARG A 57 -2.48 16.40 2.83
N ASP A 58 -2.09 17.43 2.09
CA ASP A 58 -2.88 17.95 0.97
C ASP A 58 -2.97 16.90 -0.14
N ILE A 59 -1.88 16.20 -0.43
CA ILE A 59 -1.85 15.14 -1.44
C ILE A 59 -2.78 13.97 -1.05
N ILE A 60 -2.72 13.48 0.19
CA ILE A 60 -3.61 12.40 0.64
C ILE A 60 -5.07 12.86 0.62
N LEU A 61 -5.35 14.09 1.05
CA LEU A 61 -6.71 14.64 1.05
C LEU A 61 -7.26 14.86 -0.37
N GLN A 62 -6.41 15.22 -1.33
CA GLN A 62 -6.77 15.37 -2.74
C GLN A 62 -7.28 14.05 -3.33
N HIS A 63 -6.69 12.93 -2.93
CA HIS A 63 -6.99 11.59 -3.46
C HIS A 63 -7.84 10.72 -2.53
N LYS A 64 -8.42 11.29 -1.45
CA LYS A 64 -9.08 10.51 -0.39
C LYS A 64 -10.24 9.61 -0.85
N TYR A 65 -10.85 9.89 -2.00
CA TYR A 65 -11.94 9.09 -2.56
C TYR A 65 -11.45 8.02 -3.57
N GLU A 66 -10.17 8.05 -3.93
CA GLU A 66 -9.55 7.13 -4.90
C GLU A 66 -8.69 6.06 -4.21
N ILE A 67 -8.48 6.19 -2.90
CA ILE A 67 -7.61 5.33 -2.10
C ILE A 67 -8.44 4.48 -1.14
N VAL A 68 -7.92 3.28 -0.85
CA VAL A 68 -8.52 2.33 0.11
C VAL A 68 -7.74 2.26 1.42
N GLY A 69 -6.61 2.96 1.53
CA GLY A 69 -5.72 2.92 2.68
C GLY A 69 -4.58 3.93 2.61
N ILE A 70 -3.86 4.09 3.72
CA ILE A 70 -2.64 4.88 3.79
C ILE A 70 -1.46 3.93 4.00
N GLY A 71 -0.48 3.97 3.10
CA GLY A 71 0.63 3.02 3.10
C GLY A 71 1.37 2.98 1.76
N GLU A 72 2.64 2.61 1.73
CA GLU A 72 3.45 2.08 2.83
C GLU A 72 4.05 3.22 3.66
N ILE A 73 3.82 3.21 4.98
CA ILE A 73 4.35 4.23 5.90
C ILE A 73 5.12 3.57 7.03
N GLY A 74 6.25 4.15 7.43
CA GLY A 74 7.11 3.57 8.45
C GLY A 74 8.21 4.52 8.91
N LEU A 75 9.08 4.00 9.77
CA LEU A 75 10.27 4.69 10.27
C LEU A 75 11.49 3.86 9.84
N ASP A 76 12.49 4.51 9.27
CA ASP A 76 13.76 3.89 8.93
C ASP A 76 14.90 4.63 9.64
N PHE A 77 15.36 4.04 10.74
CA PHE A 77 16.46 4.58 11.55
C PHE A 77 17.82 3.98 11.20
N THR A 78 17.95 3.33 10.05
CA THR A 78 19.24 2.84 9.56
C THR A 78 20.20 4.03 9.42
N PRO A 79 21.47 3.94 9.89
CA PRO A 79 22.39 5.08 9.90
C PRO A 79 22.61 5.74 8.53
N THR A 80 22.42 4.99 7.44
CA THR A 80 22.50 5.49 6.05
C THR A 80 21.33 6.38 5.66
N ILE A 81 20.15 6.19 6.28
CA ILE A 81 18.90 6.92 6.00
C ILE A 81 18.64 7.98 7.06
N CYS A 82 19.01 7.71 8.31
CA CYS A 82 18.73 8.55 9.46
C CYS A 82 19.97 8.72 10.33
N SER A 83 20.82 9.67 9.96
CA SER A 83 22.10 9.92 10.62
C SER A 83 22.02 10.92 11.78
N THR A 84 20.91 11.64 11.93
CA THR A 84 20.72 12.68 12.96
C THR A 84 19.43 12.48 13.75
N SER A 85 19.40 12.99 14.99
CA SER A 85 18.18 13.01 15.82
C SER A 85 17.08 13.87 15.19
N GLU A 86 17.46 14.96 14.52
CA GLU A 86 16.54 15.84 13.79
C GLU A 86 15.80 15.08 12.69
N LEU A 87 16.52 14.24 11.93
CA LEU A 87 15.90 13.36 10.94
C LEU A 87 15.00 12.33 11.62
N GLN A 88 15.38 11.75 12.76
CA GLN A 88 14.51 10.79 13.46
C GLN A 88 13.19 11.44 13.90
N ASP A 89 13.24 12.64 14.47
CA ASP A 89 12.06 13.35 14.94
C ASP A 89 11.19 13.82 13.76
N LEU A 90 11.83 14.16 12.65
CA LEU A 90 11.15 14.40 11.39
C LEU A 90 10.37 13.18 10.92
N GLN A 91 10.99 12.00 10.95
CA GLN A 91 10.33 10.78 10.53
C GLN A 91 9.11 10.45 11.40
N LYS A 92 9.27 10.57 12.73
CA LYS A 92 8.18 10.39 13.70
C LYS A 92 7.03 11.36 13.44
N SER A 93 7.34 12.62 13.13
CA SER A 93 6.33 13.64 12.85
C SER A 93 5.51 13.29 11.59
N ILE A 94 6.16 12.95 10.48
CA ILE A 94 5.46 12.56 9.24
C ILE A 94 4.64 11.28 9.45
N PHE A 95 5.22 10.27 10.09
CA PHE A 95 4.52 9.04 10.40
C PHE A 95 3.25 9.33 11.23
N THR A 96 3.36 10.17 12.25
CA THR A 96 2.23 10.59 13.08
C THR A 96 1.15 11.31 12.27
N ILE A 97 1.51 12.20 11.35
CA ILE A 97 0.57 12.91 10.47
C ILE A 97 -0.20 11.91 9.60
N GLN A 98 0.47 10.94 9.00
CA GLN A 98 -0.18 9.93 8.16
C GLN A 98 -1.13 9.02 8.95
N ILE A 99 -0.74 8.60 10.16
CA ILE A 99 -1.62 7.85 11.08
C ILE A 99 -2.86 8.67 11.48
N GLN A 100 -2.67 9.96 11.77
CA GLN A 100 -3.79 10.85 12.10
C GLN A 100 -4.74 11.01 10.92
N LEU A 101 -4.21 11.14 9.70
CA LEU A 101 -5.02 11.20 8.49
C LEU A 101 -5.80 9.91 8.25
N ALA A 102 -5.18 8.75 8.44
CA ALA A 102 -5.86 7.46 8.31
C ALA A 102 -7.06 7.38 9.27
N LYS A 103 -6.86 7.77 10.53
CA LYS A 103 -7.93 7.86 11.53
C LYS A 103 -9.02 8.85 11.13
N GLN A 104 -8.66 10.04 10.65
CA GLN A 104 -9.62 11.07 10.22
C GLN A 104 -10.45 10.62 9.02
N LEU A 105 -9.86 9.85 8.11
CA LEU A 105 -10.51 9.34 6.90
C LEU A 105 -11.16 7.97 7.09
N ASN A 106 -11.03 7.37 8.29
CA ASN A 106 -11.46 6.00 8.58
C ASN A 106 -10.88 4.96 7.60
N LEU A 107 -9.59 5.11 7.27
CA LEU A 107 -8.85 4.26 6.36
C LEU A 107 -7.87 3.33 7.12
N PRO A 108 -7.64 2.10 6.65
CA PRO A 108 -6.59 1.24 7.17
C PRO A 108 -5.19 1.81 6.88
N VAL A 109 -4.22 1.37 7.69
CA VAL A 109 -2.81 1.74 7.56
C VAL A 109 -1.98 0.50 7.22
N PHE A 110 -1.07 0.62 6.25
CA PHE A 110 -0.09 -0.41 5.88
C PHE A 110 1.33 0.07 6.21
N TYR A 111 2.10 -0.79 6.88
CA TYR A 111 3.47 -0.50 7.32
C TYR A 111 4.40 -1.71 7.05
N PRO A 112 5.71 -1.49 6.87
CA PRO A 112 6.67 -2.56 6.62
C PRO A 112 6.72 -3.56 7.78
N SER A 113 6.82 -4.86 7.47
CA SER A 113 6.81 -5.96 8.46
C SER A 113 8.00 -5.93 9.44
N SER A 114 9.07 -5.22 9.12
CA SER A 114 10.25 -5.03 9.97
C SER A 114 9.96 -4.26 11.28
N PHE A 115 8.70 -3.83 11.51
CA PHE A 115 8.28 -2.91 12.58
C PHE A 115 7.15 -3.44 13.50
N LEU A 116 6.93 -4.75 13.56
CA LEU A 116 5.74 -5.40 14.14
C LEU A 116 5.38 -5.01 15.59
N VAL A 117 4.18 -4.42 15.78
CA VAL A 117 3.23 -4.76 16.86
C VAL A 117 1.82 -4.88 16.25
N VAL A 118 1.16 -6.00 16.55
CA VAL A 118 -0.12 -6.59 16.09
C VAL A 118 -1.31 -5.64 15.79
N VAL A 119 -1.95 -5.81 14.62
CA VAL A 119 -3.42 -5.95 14.45
C VAL A 119 -3.71 -7.00 13.37
N VAL A 120 -4.63 -7.93 13.67
CA VAL A 120 -4.97 -9.14 12.90
C VAL A 120 -6.00 -8.87 11.78
N ALA A 121 -5.74 -9.36 10.56
CA ALA A 121 -6.72 -10.02 9.69
C ALA A 121 -6.00 -10.85 8.59
N VAL A 122 -6.45 -12.09 8.41
CA VAL A 122 -5.96 -13.23 7.61
C VAL A 122 -6.21 -12.98 6.09
N VAL A 123 -5.36 -13.38 5.12
CA VAL A 123 -5.38 -14.66 4.33
C VAL A 123 -4.06 -14.88 3.54
N VAL A 124 -3.73 -16.18 3.42
CA VAL A 124 -2.59 -17.01 2.94
C VAL A 124 -2.08 -16.86 1.48
N VAL A 125 -0.72 -16.80 1.33
CA VAL A 125 0.27 -17.48 0.40
C VAL A 125 -0.04 -17.59 -1.12
N VAL A 126 0.82 -17.18 -2.09
CA VAL A 126 2.00 -17.88 -2.68
C VAL A 126 2.93 -16.88 -3.42
N ALA A 127 4.24 -17.14 -3.34
CA ALA A 127 5.39 -16.41 -3.89
C ALA A 127 5.45 -16.28 -5.43
N VAL A 128 5.87 -15.10 -5.94
CA VAL A 128 6.96 -14.90 -6.93
C VAL A 128 7.49 -13.47 -6.78
N VAL A 129 8.82 -13.36 -6.65
CA VAL A 129 9.60 -12.14 -6.47
C VAL A 129 9.48 -11.19 -7.69
N VAL A 130 8.83 -10.04 -7.50
CA VAL A 130 9.18 -8.73 -8.09
C VAL A 130 8.81 -7.70 -7.03
N VAL A 131 9.78 -6.86 -6.62
CA VAL A 131 9.64 -5.86 -5.55
C VAL A 131 8.71 -4.73 -6.01
N VAL A 132 7.42 -4.99 -5.91
CA VAL A 132 6.34 -4.04 -5.66
C VAL A 132 5.60 -4.72 -4.52
N THR A 133 5.51 -4.09 -3.35
CA THR A 133 4.79 -4.65 -2.20
C THR A 133 3.29 -4.68 -2.54
N ALA A 134 2.88 -5.67 -3.33
CA ALA A 134 1.51 -5.91 -3.74
C ALA A 134 0.94 -6.98 -2.83
N VAL A 135 0.01 -6.60 -1.95
CA VAL A 135 -0.78 -7.58 -1.20
C VAL A 135 -1.82 -8.13 -2.16
N VAL A 136 -1.63 -9.39 -2.56
CA VAL A 136 -2.48 -10.13 -3.50
C VAL A 136 -3.59 -10.82 -2.70
N VAL A 137 -4.85 -10.47 -2.94
CA VAL A 137 -5.99 -11.10 -2.26
C VAL A 137 -6.56 -12.19 -3.17
N VAL A 138 -6.39 -13.45 -2.76
CA VAL A 138 -7.04 -14.62 -3.38
C VAL A 138 -8.27 -14.96 -2.53
N VAL A 139 -9.47 -14.74 -3.07
CA VAL A 139 -10.70 -15.27 -2.48
C VAL A 139 -10.97 -16.61 -3.16
N GLY A 140 -10.77 -17.71 -2.43
CA GLY A 140 -11.13 -19.04 -2.91
C GLY A 140 -12.65 -19.19 -2.94
N GLY A 141 -13.24 -19.25 -4.13
CA GLY A 141 -14.59 -19.77 -4.32
C GLY A 141 -14.53 -21.30 -4.24
N GLY A 142 -15.07 -21.87 -3.16
CA GLY A 142 -15.34 -23.30 -3.09
C GLY A 142 -16.29 -23.67 -4.22
N GLY A 143 -15.89 -24.65 -5.02
CA GLY A 143 -16.76 -25.24 -6.03
C GLY A 143 -17.70 -26.21 -5.35
N ASP A 144 -18.98 -25.88 -5.38
CA ASP A 144 -20.05 -26.82 -5.03
C ASP A 144 -20.58 -27.36 -6.36
N GLY A 145 -19.89 -28.37 -6.89
CA GLY A 145 -20.44 -29.22 -7.93
C GLY A 145 -21.51 -30.11 -7.28
N GLU A 146 -22.76 -29.68 -7.36
CA GLU A 146 -23.91 -30.54 -7.09
C GLU A 146 -24.19 -31.34 -8.37
N ILE A 147 -24.09 -32.65 -8.22
CA ILE A 147 -24.39 -33.66 -9.23
C ILE A 147 -25.90 -33.90 -9.12
N ASP A 148 -26.64 -33.70 -10.21
CA ASP A 148 -27.96 -34.31 -10.45
C ASP A 148 -27.87 -35.10 -11.77
#